data_AF-A0A3N9TIJ3-F1
#
_entry.id   AF-A0A3N9TIJ3-F1
#
_cell.length_a   1.000
_cell.length_b   1.000
_cell.length_c   1.000
_cell.angle_alpha   90.00
_cell.angle_beta   90.00
_cell.angle_gamma   90.00
#
_symmetry.space_group_name_H-M   'P 1'
#
loop_
_entity.id
_entity.type
_entity.pdbx_description
1 polymer ?
#
loop_
_entity_poly.entity_id
_entity_poly.type
_entity_poly.pdbx_seq_one_letter_code
_entity_poly.pdbx_strand_id
1 'polypeptide(L)' 'MHELSEKFTNYLAYVISAVGMLFGTFSLEQWYFISSMALGLITVLINLWHKRKMQSIAKEQGVFRNENP' A
#
# COMPACT_ATOMS: atom_id res chain seq x y z
N MET A 1 15.93 27.99 -12.48
CA MET A 1 14.95 26.88 -12.37
C MET A 1 15.54 25.54 -12.81
N HIS A 2 16.39 25.49 -13.84
CA HIS A 2 17.06 24.26 -14.30
C HIS A 2 17.96 23.54 -13.27
N GLU A 3 18.79 24.26 -12.52
CA GLU A 3 19.70 23.62 -11.54
C GLU A 3 18.98 22.91 -10.38
N LEU A 4 17.85 23.45 -9.92
CA LEU A 4 17.07 22.84 -8.83
C LEU A 4 16.40 21.54 -9.32
N SER A 5 15.86 21.53 -10.53
CA SER A 5 15.31 20.32 -11.15
C SER A 5 16.38 19.28 -11.45
N GLU A 6 17.58 19.69 -11.84
CA GLU A 6 18.71 18.78 -12.11
C GLU A 6 19.23 18.16 -10.81
N LYS A 7 19.39 18.96 -9.75
CA LYS A 7 19.77 18.45 -8.42
C LYS A 7 18.74 17.48 -7.86
N PHE A 8 17.45 17.80 -8.01
CA PHE A 8 16.38 16.91 -7.59
C PHE A 8 16.40 15.60 -8.39
N THR A 9 16.52 15.67 -9.72
CA THR A 9 16.57 14.49 -10.59
C THR A 9 17.78 13.62 -10.28
N ASN A 10 18.95 14.23 -10.05
CA ASN A 10 20.16 13.48 -9.67
C ASN A 10 20.01 12.83 -8.30
N TYR A 11 19.46 13.54 -7.31
CA TYR A 11 19.19 12.96 -6.01
C TYR A 11 18.21 11.78 -6.10
N LEU A 12 17.15 11.94 -6.90
CA LEU A 12 16.15 10.90 -7.14
C LEU A 12 16.77 9.70 -7.86
N ALA A 13 17.67 9.92 -8.82
CA ALA A 13 18.43 8.86 -9.47
C ALA A 13 19.29 8.08 -8.47
N TYR A 14 20.04 8.76 -7.60
CA TYR A 14 20.83 8.09 -6.56
C TYR A 14 19.97 7.30 -5.58
N VAL A 15 18.81 7.83 -5.18
CA VAL A 15 17.86 7.13 -4.32
C VAL A 15 17.32 5.88 -5.01
N ILE A 16 16.90 5.98 -6.27
CA ILE A 16 16.42 4.82 -7.04
C ILE A 16 17.53 3.78 -7.20
N SER A 17 18.78 4.20 -7.48
CA SER A 17 19.91 3.29 -7.58
C SER A 17 20.21 2.58 -6.27
N ALA A 18 20.20 3.30 -5.15
CA ALA A 18 20.40 2.72 -3.82
C ALA A 18 19.28 1.72 -3.47
N VAL A 19 18.03 2.09 -3.75
CA VAL A 19 16.87 1.20 -3.56
C VAL A 19 17.00 -0.03 -4.45
N GLY A 20 17.34 0.14 -5.74
CA GLY A 20 17.53 -0.96 -6.69
C GLY A 20 18.63 -1.93 -6.25
N MET A 21 19.74 -1.41 -5.72
CA MET A 21 20.82 -2.23 -5.15
C MET A 21 20.33 -3.05 -3.95
N LEU A 22 19.63 -2.42 -3.00
CA LEU A 22 19.07 -3.12 -1.83
C LEU A 22 18.06 -4.19 -2.26
N PHE A 23 17.20 -3.86 -3.22
CA PHE A 23 16.19 -4.77 -3.77
C PHE A 23 16.82 -5.95 -4.53
N GLY A 24 17.97 -5.73 -5.19
CA GLY A 24 18.74 -6.75 -5.86
C GLY A 24 19.52 -7.68 -4.92
N THR A 25 19.71 -7.30 -3.65
CA THR A 25 20.37 -8.17 -2.66
C THR A 25 19.45 -9.23 -2.07
N PHE A 26 18.13 -9.10 -2.27
CA PHE A 26 17.17 -10.07 -1.75
C PHE A 26 17.10 -11.33 -2.61
N SER A 27 17.04 -12.48 -1.94
CA SER A 27 16.79 -13.76 -2.61
C SER A 27 15.34 -13.84 -3.13
N LEU A 28 15.08 -14.79 -4.03
CA LEU A 28 13.72 -15.04 -4.52
C LEU A 28 12.75 -15.36 -3.38
N GLU A 29 13.20 -16.11 -2.37
CA GLU A 29 12.38 -16.46 -1.19
C GLU A 29 11.94 -15.23 -0.40
N GLN A 30 12.84 -14.26 -0.21
CA GLN A 30 12.53 -13.01 0.49
C GLN A 30 11.53 -12.18 -0.32
N TRP A 31 11.66 -12.16 -1.64
CA TRP A 31 10.70 -11.53 -2.53
C TRP A 31 9.31 -12.17 -2.49
N TYR A 32 9.24 -13.51 -2.45
CA TYR A 32 7.98 -14.23 -2.24
C TYR A 32 7.36 -13.93 -0.88
N PHE A 33 8.16 -13.83 0.17
CA PHE A 33 7.68 -13.47 1.50
C PHE A 33 7.12 -12.03 1.54
N ILE A 34 7.87 -11.05 1.02
CA ILE A 34 7.45 -9.64 0.99
C ILE A 34 6.15 -9.47 0.18
N SER A 35 6.08 -10.08 -1.00
CA SER A 35 4.89 -9.99 -1.86
C SER A 35 3.65 -10.64 -1.24
N SER A 36 3.79 -11.82 -0.62
CA SER A 36 2.67 -12.48 0.06
C SER A 36 2.17 -11.67 1.28
N MET A 37 3.08 -11.08 2.05
CA MET A 37 2.73 -10.17 3.14
C MET A 37 2.00 -8.92 2.63
N ALA A 38 2.49 -8.32 1.54
CA ALA A 38 1.85 -7.16 0.92
C ALA A 38 0.42 -7.48 0.45
N LEU A 39 0.23 -8.63 -0.21
CA LEU A 39 -1.10 -9.10 -0.61
C LEU A 39 -2.03 -9.28 0.60
N GLY A 40 -1.54 -9.91 1.68
CA GLY A 40 -2.31 -10.07 2.91
C GLY A 40 -2.77 -8.73 3.50
N LEU A 41 -1.88 -7.74 3.58
CA LEU A 41 -2.21 -6.39 4.06
C LEU A 41 -3.24 -5.70 3.16
N ILE A 42 -3.08 -5.80 1.84
CA ILE A 42 -4.04 -5.26 0.87
C ILE A 42 -5.43 -5.88 1.09
N THR A 43 -5.50 -7.20 1.26
CA THR A 43 -6.78 -7.88 1.53
C THR A 43 -7.42 -7.40 2.83
N VAL A 44 -6.64 -7.21 3.90
CA VAL A 44 -7.16 -6.67 5.17
C VAL A 44 -7.71 -5.25 4.97
N LEU A 45 -6.98 -4.38 4.27
CA LEU A 45 -7.42 -3.02 4.00
C LEU A 45 -8.70 -2.98 3.17
N ILE A 46 -8.79 -3.80 2.13
CA ILE A 46 -10.00 -3.94 1.31
C ILE A 46 -11.18 -4.40 2.17
N ASN A 47 -10.99 -5.40 3.03
CA ASN A 47 -12.05 -5.91 3.91
C ASN A 47 -12.55 -4.84 4.88
N LEU A 48 -11.65 -4.05 5.48
CA LEU A 48 -12.02 -2.95 6.37
C LEU A 48 -12.80 -1.85 5.62
N TRP A 49 -12.35 -1.50 4.42
CA TRP A 49 -13.04 -0.52 3.60
C TRP A 49 -14.42 -1.00 3.15
N HIS A 50 -14.51 -2.26 2.72
CA HIS A 50 -15.77 -2.90 2.33
C HIS A 50 -16.77 -2.91 3.49
N LYS A 51 -16.34 -3.27 4.71
CA LYS A 51 -17.21 -3.21 5.91
C LYS A 51 -17.72 -1.80 6.17
N ARG A 52 -16.86 -0.78 6.10
CA ARG A 52 -17.27 0.62 6.29
C ARG A 52 -18.27 1.08 5.23
N LYS A 53 -18.08 0.67 3.97
CA LYS A 53 -19.01 0.98 2.87
C LYS A 53 -20.35 0.30 3.05
N MET A 54 -20.37 -0.98 3.42
CA MET A 54 -21.61 -1.71 3.72
C MET A 54 -22.38 -1.06 4.88
N GLN A 55 -21.69 -0.63 5.93
CA GLN A 55 -22.33 0.10 7.04
C GLN A 55 -22.91 1.45 6.60
N SER A 56 -22.23 2.18 5.72
CA SER A 56 -22.75 3.43 5.14
C SER A 56 -24.04 3.19 4.36
N ILE A 57 -24.04 2.19 3.47
CA ILE A 57 -25.20 1.83 2.64
C ILE A 57 -26.36 1.34 3.51
N ALA A 58 -26.10 0.50 4.52
CA ALA A 58 -27.12 0.02 5.44
C ALA A 58 -27.79 1.16 6.23
N LYS A 59 -27.01 2.16 6.65
CA LYS A 59 -27.51 3.37 7.29
C LYS A 59 -28.40 4.20 6.37
N GLU A 60 -28.02 4.34 5.10
CA GLU A 60 -28.81 5.06 4.08
C GLU A 60 -30.12 4.34 3.75
N GLN A 61 -30.13 3.00 3.79
CA GLN A 61 -31.32 2.19 3.54
C GLN A 61 -32.21 2.02 4.79
N GLY A 62 -31.87 2.63 5.93
CA GLY A 62 -32.64 2.53 7.18
C GLY A 62 -32.58 1.15 7.85
N VAL A 63 -31.81 0.21 7.30
CA VAL A 63 -31.60 -1.13 7.86
C VAL A 63 -30.40 -1.07 8.79
N PHE A 64 -30.61 -0.56 10.00
CA PHE A 64 -29.62 -0.66 11.07
C PHE A 64 -29.52 -2.12 11.51
N ARG A 65 -28.55 -2.86 10.96
CA ARG A 65 -28.09 -4.08 11.60
C ARG A 65 -27.32 -3.64 12.85
N ASN A 66 -27.99 -3.70 14.00
CA ASN A 66 -27.37 -3.53 15.30
C ASN A 66 -26.40 -4.70 15.51
N GLU A 67 -25.17 -4.56 15.03
CA GLU A 67 -24.06 -5.41 15.43
C GLU A 67 -23.59 -4.90 16.81
N ASN A 68 -24.45 -5.08 17.81
CA ASN A 68 -24.03 -5.06 19.21
C ASN A 68 -23.38 -6.43 19.49
N PRO A 69 -22.16 -6.49 20.08
CA PRO A 69 -21.60 -7.74 20.58
C PRO A 69 -22.45 -8.33 21.70
#